data_AF-A0A9W6PQN6-F1
#
_entry.id   AF-A0A9W6PQN6-F1
#
_cell.length_a   1.000
_cell.length_b   1.000
_cell.length_c   1.000
_cell.angle_alpha   90.00
_cell.angle_beta   90.00
_cell.angle_gamma   90.00
#
_symmetry.space_group_name_H-M   'P 1'
#
loop_
_entity.id
_entity.type
_entity.pdbx_description
1 polymer ?
#
loop_
_entity_poly.entity_id
_entity_poly.type
_entity_poly.pdbx_seq_one_letter_code
_entity_poly.pdbx_strand_id
1 'polypeptide(L)'
;MTLTATVPTPAPTPAPRFLLATHLPLWLVTMPTSSPTGARGEQTFAVRALTHGEALTTAAATAHAHPALRHRRGARIDTTAARATLHH
;
A
#
# COMPACT_ATOMS: atom_id res chain seq x y z
N MET A 1 40.33 -40.80 -13.81
CA MET A 1 40.02 -39.49 -14.43
C MET A 1 38.96 -38.85 -13.56
N THR A 2 39.25 -37.71 -12.90
CA THR A 2 38.34 -37.10 -11.93
C THR A 2 38.10 -35.64 -12.32
N LEU A 3 36.86 -35.30 -12.68
CA LEU A 3 36.47 -33.96 -13.08
C LEU A 3 36.10 -33.15 -11.83
N THR A 4 36.80 -32.04 -11.62
CA THR A 4 36.51 -31.08 -10.55
C THR A 4 35.45 -30.11 -11.04
N ALA A 5 34.25 -30.17 -10.46
CA ALA A 5 33.18 -29.20 -10.73
C ALA A 5 33.45 -27.93 -9.91
N THR A 6 33.74 -26.82 -10.60
CA THR A 6 33.83 -25.49 -9.98
C THR A 6 32.41 -24.94 -9.83
N VAL A 7 31.96 -24.75 -8.60
CA VAL A 7 30.67 -24.13 -8.27
C VAL A 7 30.77 -22.62 -8.57
N PRO A 8 29.87 -22.03 -9.39
CA PRO A 8 29.87 -20.59 -9.61
C PRO A 8 29.33 -19.89 -8.35
N THR A 9 30.14 -18.96 -7.82
CA THR A 9 29.76 -18.06 -6.74
C THR A 9 28.53 -17.24 -7.16
N PRO A 10 27.40 -17.28 -6.44
CA PRO A 10 26.25 -16.44 -6.78
C PRO A 10 26.61 -14.98 -6.53
N ALA A 11 26.40 -14.15 -7.55
CA ALA A 11 26.53 -12.69 -7.46
C ALA A 11 25.64 -12.15 -6.32
N PRO A 12 26.07 -11.10 -5.60
CA PRO A 12 25.26 -10.50 -4.54
C PRO A 12 23.96 -9.99 -5.16
N THR A 13 22.85 -10.66 -4.84
CA THR A 13 21.50 -10.16 -5.12
C THR A 13 21.39 -8.78 -4.49
N PRO A 14 21.02 -7.71 -5.23
CA PRO A 14 20.76 -6.43 -4.59
C PRO A 14 19.65 -6.66 -3.57
N ALA A 15 20.00 -6.52 -2.28
CA ALA A 15 19.04 -6.66 -1.21
C ALA A 15 17.82 -5.76 -1.53
N PRO A 16 16.58 -6.25 -1.37
CA PRO A 16 15.41 -5.39 -1.47
C PRO A 16 15.67 -4.22 -0.54
N ARG A 17 15.74 -3.03 -1.12
CA ARG A 17 15.96 -1.79 -0.38
C ARG A 17 14.71 -1.54 0.43
N PHE A 18 14.61 -2.19 1.58
CA PHE A 18 13.81 -1.75 2.71
C PHE A 18 14.45 -0.46 3.22
N LEU A 19 14.45 0.58 2.39
CA LEU A 19 14.69 1.95 2.82
C LEU A 19 13.51 2.29 3.70
N LEU A 20 13.66 1.96 4.98
CA LEU A 20 12.96 2.49 6.15
C LEU A 20 11.81 3.43 5.75
N ALA A 21 10.61 2.86 5.60
CA ALA A 21 9.40 3.62 5.33
C ALA A 21 9.28 4.84 6.27
N THR A 22 9.88 4.77 7.46
CA THR A 22 10.05 5.84 8.46
C THR A 22 10.55 7.19 7.93
N HIS A 23 11.37 7.23 6.87
CA HIS A 23 11.89 8.49 6.32
C HIS A 23 10.99 9.13 5.25
N LEU A 24 9.95 8.43 4.82
CA LEU A 24 9.00 8.96 3.85
C LEU A 24 7.93 9.82 4.53
N PRO A 25 7.44 10.89 3.87
CA PRO A 25 6.37 11.71 4.41
C PRO A 25 5.14 10.85 4.72
N LEU A 26 4.47 11.16 5.84
CA LEU A 26 3.24 10.51 6.21
C LEU A 26 2.08 11.19 5.48
N TRP A 27 1.24 10.41 4.81
CA TRP A 27 0.02 10.86 4.16
C TRP A 27 -1.18 10.23 4.85
N LEU A 28 -2.19 11.04 5.14
CA LEU A 28 -3.51 10.58 5.51
C LEU A 28 -4.38 10.55 4.25
N VAL A 29 -4.74 9.34 3.83
CA VAL A 29 -5.58 9.11 2.66
C VAL A 29 -6.98 8.76 3.11
N THR A 30 -7.95 9.64 2.87
CA THR A 30 -9.36 9.40 3.18
C THR A 30 -10.09 8.95 1.94
N MET A 31 -10.76 7.81 2.03
CA MET A 31 -11.57 7.22 0.97
C MET A 31 -13.02 7.11 1.42
N PRO A 32 -13.98 7.63 0.64
CA PRO A 32 -15.39 7.43 0.95
C PRO A 32 -15.78 5.96 0.79
N THR A 33 -16.78 5.57 1.56
CA THR A 33 -17.37 4.23 1.57
C THR A 33 -18.89 4.35 1.41
N SER A 34 -19.48 3.39 0.71
CA SER A 34 -20.93 3.32 0.50
C SER A 34 -21.46 1.94 0.87
N SER A 35 -22.47 1.88 1.72
CA SER A 35 -23.13 0.62 2.07
C SER A 35 -24.26 0.30 1.08
N PRO A 36 -24.64 -0.99 0.95
CA PRO A 36 -25.82 -1.40 0.20
C PRO A 36 -27.12 -0.80 0.75
N THR A 37 -27.14 -0.43 2.02
CA THR A 37 -28.27 0.22 2.70
C THR A 37 -28.30 1.74 2.50
N GLY A 38 -27.39 2.29 1.69
CA GLY A 38 -27.33 3.72 1.37
C GLY A 38 -26.55 4.58 2.38
N ALA A 39 -26.01 3.98 3.44
CA ALA A 39 -25.17 4.69 4.40
C ALA A 39 -23.83 5.08 3.74
N ARG A 40 -23.38 6.31 3.98
CA ARG A 40 -22.09 6.82 3.53
C ARG A 40 -21.16 6.93 4.73
N GLY A 41 -19.89 6.64 4.52
CA GLY A 41 -18.85 6.79 5.52
C GLY A 41 -17.51 7.12 4.88
N GLU A 42 -16.49 7.25 5.69
CA GLU A 42 -15.12 7.49 5.24
C GLU A 42 -14.17 6.54 5.94
N GLN A 43 -13.08 6.18 5.24
CA GLN A 43 -12.01 5.38 5.78
C GLN A 43 -10.67 6.06 5.51
N THR A 44 -9.93 6.31 6.58
CA THR A 44 -8.62 6.94 6.50
C THR A 44 -7.51 5.89 6.63
N PHE A 45 -6.52 5.99 5.76
CA PHE A 45 -5.32 5.16 5.74
C PHE A 45 -4.10 6.05 5.98
N ALA A 46 -3.24 5.63 6.89
CA ALA A 46 -1.94 6.26 7.11
C ALA A 46 -0.91 5.56 6.21
N VAL A 47 -0.41 6.27 5.20
CA VAL A 47 0.51 5.72 4.19
C VAL A 47 1.75 6.58 4.12
N ARG A 48 2.92 5.95 4.05
CA ARG A 48 4.18 6.66 3.84
C ARG A 48 4.58 6.56 2.37
N ALA A 49 4.74 7.71 1.71
CA ALA A 49 4.99 7.78 0.27
C ALA A 49 5.70 9.10 -0.10
N LEU A 50 6.49 9.09 -1.17
CA LEU A 50 7.20 10.29 -1.64
C LEU A 50 6.26 11.28 -2.30
N THR A 51 5.20 10.79 -2.93
CA THR A 51 4.28 11.61 -3.73
C THR A 51 2.83 11.37 -3.35
N HIS A 52 1.99 12.37 -3.64
CA HIS A 52 0.53 12.27 -3.48
C HIS A 52 -0.07 11.08 -4.26
N GLY A 53 0.37 10.85 -5.50
CA GLY A 53 -0.13 9.76 -6.34
C GLY A 53 0.28 8.38 -5.83
N GLU A 54 1.49 8.25 -5.30
CA GLU A 54 1.97 7.03 -4.66
C GLU A 54 1.20 6.75 -3.36
N ALA A 55 0.90 7.77 -2.56
CA ALA A 55 0.08 7.64 -1.36
C ALA A 55 -1.32 7.10 -1.69
N LEU A 56 -1.98 7.65 -2.71
CA LEU A 56 -3.29 7.17 -3.18
C LEU A 56 -3.23 5.72 -3.68
N THR A 57 -2.21 5.39 -4.48
CA THR A 57 -2.05 4.05 -5.05
C THR A 57 -1.82 3.01 -3.96
N THR A 58 -0.93 3.30 -3.01
CA THR A 58 -0.64 2.41 -1.89
C THR A 58 -1.84 2.27 -0.94
N ALA A 59 -2.57 3.36 -0.67
CA ALA A 59 -3.80 3.30 0.11
C ALA A 59 -4.88 2.47 -0.60
N ALA A 60 -5.06 2.63 -1.91
CA ALA A 60 -6.02 1.86 -2.70
C ALA A 60 -5.65 0.38 -2.75
N ALA A 61 -4.37 0.07 -2.95
CA ALA A 61 -3.85 -1.29 -2.87
C ALA A 61 -4.08 -1.90 -1.48
N THR A 62 -3.86 -1.13 -0.40
CA THR A 62 -4.09 -1.59 0.98
C THR A 62 -5.57 -1.85 1.26
N ALA A 63 -6.43 -0.93 0.83
CA ALA A 63 -7.88 -1.07 0.87
C ALA A 63 -8.34 -2.33 0.13
N HIS A 64 -7.70 -2.65 -1.00
CA HIS A 64 -7.99 -3.82 -1.83
C HIS A 64 -7.32 -5.11 -1.36
N ALA A 65 -6.22 -5.06 -0.63
CA ALA A 65 -5.50 -6.24 -0.16
C ALA A 65 -6.14 -6.86 1.08
N HIS A 66 -6.83 -6.05 1.90
CA HIS A 66 -7.42 -6.49 3.14
C HIS A 66 -8.95 -6.64 2.99
N PRO A 67 -9.48 -7.88 2.91
CA PRO A 67 -10.92 -8.11 2.74
C PRO A 67 -11.77 -7.45 3.83
N ALA A 68 -11.23 -7.39 5.06
CA ALA A 68 -11.85 -6.71 6.19
C ALA A 68 -11.99 -5.18 6.00
N LEU A 69 -11.09 -4.57 5.23
CA LEU A 69 -11.13 -3.15 4.88
C LEU A 69 -12.00 -2.92 3.64
N ARG A 70 -12.00 -3.85 2.67
CA ARG A 70 -12.89 -3.80 1.51
C ARG A 70 -14.37 -3.79 1.83
N HIS A 71 -14.77 -4.46 2.92
CA HIS A 71 -16.17 -4.76 3.24
C HIS A 71 -16.52 -4.47 4.70
N ARG A 72 -15.99 -3.39 5.29
CA ARG A 72 -16.37 -3.02 6.66
C ARG A 72 -17.89 -2.82 6.71
N ARG A 73 -18.61 -3.79 7.32
CA ARG A 73 -20.08 -3.88 7.33
C ARG A 73 -20.72 -3.91 5.94
N GLY A 74 -20.07 -4.54 4.96
CA GLY A 74 -20.56 -4.63 3.58
C GLY A 74 -20.42 -3.35 2.76
N ALA A 75 -19.84 -2.28 3.31
CA ALA A 75 -19.61 -1.04 2.59
C ALA A 75 -18.44 -1.18 1.59
N ARG A 76 -18.63 -0.66 0.38
CA ARG A 76 -17.64 -0.62 -0.70
C ARG A 76 -16.85 0.68 -0.62
N ILE A 77 -15.52 0.58 -0.70
CA ILE A 77 -14.62 1.73 -0.82
C ILE A 77 -14.68 2.27 -2.26
N ASP A 78 -14.86 3.58 -2.37
CA ASP A 78 -14.71 4.32 -3.62
C ASP A 78 -13.33 4.98 -3.66
N THR A 79 -12.42 4.38 -4.44
CA THR A 79 -11.06 4.87 -4.62
C THR A 79 -10.97 6.06 -5.56
N THR A 80 -12.02 6.36 -6.35
CA THR A 80 -12.02 7.47 -7.32
C THR A 80 -12.21 8.82 -6.65
N ALA A 81 -12.93 8.85 -5.52
CA ALA A 81 -13.12 10.03 -4.70
C ALA A 81 -12.13 10.10 -3.51
N ALA A 82 -11.04 9.33 -3.55
CA ALA A 82 -10.01 9.35 -2.54
C ALA A 82 -9.24 10.68 -2.50
N ARG A 83 -8.89 11.14 -1.30
CA ARG A 83 -8.13 12.37 -1.06
C ARG A 83 -6.95 12.08 -0.16
N ALA A 84 -5.76 12.51 -0.55
CA ALA A 84 -4.56 12.37 0.27
C ALA A 84 -4.12 13.74 0.79
N THR A 85 -3.91 13.84 2.10
CA THR A 85 -3.39 15.03 2.76
C THR A 85 -2.03 14.70 3.37
N LEU A 86 -1.03 15.53 3.11
CA LEU A 86 0.28 15.39 3.72
C LEU A 86 0.16 15.71 5.22
N HIS A 87 0.65 14.81 6.06
CA HIS A 87 0.67 14.96 7.51
C HIS A 87 2.07 15.38 7.93
N HIS A 88 2.17 16.62 8.41
CA HIS A 88 3.41 17.25 8.87
C HIS A 88 3.72 16.89 10.32
#